data_AF-A0A519QTR7-F1
#
_entry.id   AF-A0A519QTR7-F1
#
_cell.length_a   1.000
_cell.length_b   1.000
_cell.length_c   1.000
_cell.angle_alpha   90.00
_cell.angle_beta   90.00
_cell.angle_gamma   90.00
#
_symmetry.space_group_name_H-M   'P 1'
#
loop_
_entity.id
_entity.type
_entity.pdbx_description
1 polymer ?
#
loop_
_entity_poly.entity_id
_entity_poly.type
_entity_poly.pdbx_seq_one_letter_code
_entity_poly.pdbx_strand_id
1 'polypeptide(L)'
;MGSLQLGRYTCELPGDALGPRGEVRPDEDFAIIFGSRYEANDVRGTYLLTGDQIVFTSGPRKGERYHRITQGFLRRQNADGSDGDLRCVVANRTNTFPDIPGAQ
;
A
#
# COMPACT_ATOMS: atom_id res chain seq x y z
N MET A 1 3.89 11.31 -14.74
CA MET A 1 4.50 11.36 -13.39
C MET A 1 3.39 11.13 -12.40
N GLY A 2 3.32 9.96 -11.75
CA GLY A 2 2.24 9.62 -10.81
C GLY A 2 2.80 9.31 -9.43
N SER A 3 2.03 9.57 -8.39
CA SER A 3 2.25 9.04 -7.04
C SER A 3 1.31 7.87 -6.78
N LEU A 4 1.55 7.10 -5.73
CA LEU A 4 0.52 6.24 -5.18
C LEU A 4 -0.69 7.06 -4.73
N GLN A 5 -1.83 6.39 -4.61
CA GLN A 5 -3.02 6.99 -4.03
C GLN A 5 -2.74 7.40 -2.59
N LEU A 6 -3.18 8.59 -2.21
CA LEU A 6 -3.09 9.04 -0.83
C LEU A 6 -4.00 8.21 0.07
N GLY A 7 -3.52 7.89 1.26
CA GLY A 7 -4.27 7.15 2.28
C GLY A 7 -3.44 6.12 3.02
N ARG A 8 -4.09 5.48 4.01
CA ARG A 8 -3.51 4.40 4.81
C ARG A 8 -3.58 3.09 4.03
N TYR A 9 -2.44 2.47 3.79
CA TYR A 9 -2.30 1.13 3.25
C TYR A 9 -2.20 0.15 4.40
N THR A 10 -3.16 -0.75 4.48
CA THR A 10 -3.18 -1.84 5.46
C THR A 10 -2.62 -3.07 4.80
N CYS A 11 -1.52 -3.59 5.36
CA CYS A 11 -0.89 -4.80 4.86
C CYS A 11 -1.46 -6.04 5.57
N GLU A 12 -1.81 -7.05 4.79
CA GLU A 12 -2.32 -8.33 5.24
C GLU A 12 -1.57 -9.45 4.51
N LEU A 13 -1.32 -10.55 5.21
CA LEU A 13 -0.80 -11.76 4.59
C LEU A 13 -1.99 -12.61 4.11
N PRO A 14 -1.95 -13.20 2.91
CA PRO A 14 -2.88 -14.23 2.50
C PRO A 14 -2.74 -15.38 3.49
N GLY A 15 -3.73 -15.51 4.35
CA GLY A 15 -3.94 -16.76 5.06
C GLY A 15 -4.10 -17.86 4.02
N ASP A 16 -3.53 -19.02 4.33
CA ASP A 16 -3.50 -20.20 3.49
C ASP A 16 -4.86 -20.42 2.80
N ALA A 17 -4.88 -20.90 1.55
CA ALA A 17 -6.14 -21.15 0.81
C ALA A 17 -7.04 -22.20 1.50
N LEU A 18 -6.53 -22.85 2.55
CA LEU A 18 -7.20 -23.81 3.43
C LEU A 18 -7.41 -23.29 4.88
N GLY A 19 -7.05 -22.03 5.18
CA GLY A 19 -6.95 -21.47 6.54
C GLY A 19 -7.63 -20.11 6.72
N PRO A 20 -7.66 -19.59 7.97
CA PRO A 20 -8.44 -18.40 8.32
C PRO A 20 -8.01 -17.15 7.54
N ARG A 21 -9.01 -16.26 7.34
CA ARG A 21 -8.94 -14.97 6.64
C ARG A 21 -7.65 -14.21 6.98
N GLY A 22 -7.02 -13.65 5.94
CA GLY A 22 -5.68 -13.04 5.97
C GLY A 22 -5.31 -12.29 7.23
N GLU A 23 -4.08 -12.53 7.69
CA GLU A 23 -3.54 -11.95 8.92
C GLU A 23 -3.09 -10.52 8.65
N VAL A 24 -3.78 -9.55 9.26
CA VAL A 24 -3.39 -8.14 9.19
C VAL A 24 -2.07 -7.96 9.94
N ARG A 25 -1.10 -7.33 9.28
CA ARG A 25 0.21 -7.01 9.84
C ARG A 25 0.31 -5.51 10.05
N PRO A 26 -0.13 -4.99 11.21
CA PRO A 26 -0.08 -3.55 11.48
C PRO A 26 1.35 -3.01 11.51
N ASP A 27 2.35 -3.81 11.87
CA ASP A 27 3.76 -3.40 11.79
C ASP A 27 4.22 -3.08 10.35
N GLU A 28 3.54 -3.66 9.35
CA GLU A 28 3.76 -3.43 7.92
C GLU A 28 2.89 -2.30 7.37
N ASP A 29 1.99 -1.73 8.16
CA ASP A 29 1.13 -0.65 7.67
C ASP A 29 1.88 0.66 7.47
N PHE A 30 1.45 1.39 6.44
CA PHE A 30 2.04 2.67 6.05
C PHE A 30 0.98 3.57 5.43
N ALA A 31 1.19 4.87 5.50
CA ALA A 31 0.33 5.87 4.88
C ALA A 31 1.09 6.65 3.81
N ILE A 32 0.47 6.84 2.65
CA ILE A 32 0.99 7.73 1.61
C ILE A 32 0.48 9.14 1.90
N ILE A 33 1.41 10.05 2.18
CA ILE A 33 1.13 11.41 2.66
C ILE A 33 1.07 12.42 1.53
N PHE A 34 2.10 12.48 0.67
CA PHE A 34 2.11 13.40 -0.47
C PHE A 34 3.23 13.05 -1.46
N GLY A 35 2.90 13.06 -2.75
CA GLY A 35 3.88 12.75 -3.80
C GLY A 35 4.56 11.40 -3.52
N SER A 36 5.88 11.36 -3.60
CA SER A 36 6.73 10.18 -3.35
C SER A 36 7.08 9.95 -1.87
N ARG A 37 6.28 10.47 -0.92
CA ARG A 37 6.52 10.30 0.53
C ARG A 37 5.49 9.39 1.19
N TYR A 38 5.96 8.65 2.17
CA TYR A 38 5.14 7.79 3.02
C TYR A 38 5.53 7.95 4.49
N GLU A 39 4.67 7.48 5.37
CA GLU A 39 4.88 7.42 6.81
C GLU A 39 4.53 6.01 7.30
N ALA A 40 5.41 5.40 8.09
CA ALA A 40 5.22 4.07 8.65
C ALA A 40 5.84 4.03 10.05
N ASN A 41 5.13 3.48 11.04
CA ASN A 41 5.60 3.44 12.43
C ASN A 41 6.06 4.82 12.95
N ASP A 42 5.30 5.89 12.65
CA ASP A 42 5.64 7.29 12.96
C ASP A 42 6.90 7.84 12.25
N VAL A 43 7.56 7.05 11.42
CA VAL A 43 8.76 7.44 10.66
C VAL A 43 8.40 7.72 9.21
N ARG A 44 8.85 8.87 8.72
CA ARG A 44 8.67 9.27 7.32
C ARG A 44 9.78 8.69 6.44
N GLY A 45 9.39 8.29 5.23
CA GLY A 45 10.31 7.87 4.20
C GLY A 45 9.85 8.30 2.81
N THR A 46 10.62 7.87 1.82
CA THR A 46 10.33 8.09 0.41
C THR A 46 10.31 6.78 -0.36
N TYR A 47 9.50 6.76 -1.40
CA TYR A 47 9.39 5.66 -2.33
C TYR A 47 9.53 6.17 -3.76
N LEU A 48 9.91 5.30 -4.66
CA LEU A 48 9.97 5.55 -6.09
C LEU A 48 8.93 4.67 -6.78
N LEU A 49 8.03 5.27 -7.53
CA LEU A 49 7.06 4.56 -8.35
C LEU A 49 7.52 4.59 -9.81
N THR A 50 7.83 3.42 -10.36
CA THR A 50 8.29 3.20 -11.72
C THR A 50 7.29 2.31 -12.45
N GLY A 51 6.37 2.94 -13.20
CA GLY A 51 5.26 2.23 -13.84
C GLY A 51 4.30 1.67 -12.78
N ASP A 52 4.33 0.35 -12.59
CA ASP A 52 3.61 -0.37 -11.53
C ASP A 52 4.55 -0.95 -10.47
N GLN A 53 5.85 -0.67 -10.51
CA GLN A 53 6.78 -1.08 -9.46
C GLN A 53 7.04 0.05 -8.48
N ILE A 54 7.03 -0.26 -7.19
CA ILE A 54 7.27 0.65 -6.08
C ILE A 54 8.52 0.20 -5.36
N VAL A 55 9.44 1.12 -5.13
CA VAL A 55 10.71 0.83 -4.46
C VAL A 55 10.88 1.82 -3.32
N PHE A 56 10.94 1.33 -2.09
CA PHE A 56 11.16 2.15 -0.93
C PHE A 56 12.65 2.52 -0.83
N THR A 57 12.96 3.82 -0.92
CA THR A 57 14.34 4.31 -0.98
C THR A 57 14.83 4.86 0.36
N SER A 58 13.93 5.17 1.29
CA SER A 58 14.23 5.67 2.64
C SER A 58 13.15 5.28 3.66
N GLY A 59 13.42 5.47 4.95
CA GLY A 59 12.52 5.13 6.06
C GLY A 59 12.71 3.70 6.57
N PRO A 60 11.79 3.19 7.42
CA PRO A 60 11.91 1.87 8.03
C PRO A 60 11.83 0.72 7.00
N ARG A 61 11.28 0.99 5.81
CA ARG A 61 11.05 0.03 4.73
C ARG A 61 12.10 0.11 3.60
N LYS A 62 13.23 0.76 3.85
CA LYS A 62 14.27 0.99 2.82
C LYS A 62 14.74 -0.33 2.19
N GLY A 63 14.67 -0.40 0.85
CA GLY A 63 15.09 -1.55 0.06
C GLY A 63 13.95 -2.50 -0.32
N GLU A 64 12.76 -2.34 0.29
CA GLU A 64 11.61 -3.15 -0.06
C GLU A 64 10.99 -2.73 -1.38
N ARG A 65 10.48 -3.72 -2.11
CA ARG A 65 9.83 -3.54 -3.42
C ARG A 65 8.40 -4.03 -3.35
N TYR A 66 7.51 -3.33 -4.02
CA TYR A 66 6.11 -3.69 -4.11
C TYR A 66 5.64 -3.53 -5.55
N HIS A 67 4.84 -4.49 -6.01
CA HIS A 67 4.13 -4.45 -7.26
C HIS A 67 2.75 -3.83 -7.03
N ARG A 68 2.46 -2.75 -7.73
CA ARG A 68 1.13 -2.16 -7.83
C ARG A 68 0.33 -3.01 -8.81
N ILE A 69 -0.69 -3.70 -8.30
CA ILE A 69 -1.62 -4.43 -9.15
C ILE A 69 -2.72 -3.46 -9.61
N THR A 70 -3.17 -2.58 -8.72
CA THR A 70 -4.12 -1.49 -9.01
C THR A 70 -3.81 -0.27 -8.12
N GLN A 71 -4.45 0.87 -8.36
CA GLN A 71 -4.24 2.11 -7.58
C GLN A 71 -4.38 1.94 -6.06
N GLY A 72 -5.24 1.02 -5.61
CA GLY A 72 -5.49 0.74 -4.20
C GLY A 72 -5.02 -0.64 -3.73
N PHE A 73 -4.34 -1.43 -4.58
CA PHE A 73 -3.87 -2.77 -4.25
C PHE A 73 -2.42 -2.94 -4.65
N LEU A 74 -1.60 -3.21 -3.65
CA LEU A 74 -0.18 -3.45 -3.77
C LEU A 74 0.13 -4.86 -3.27
N ARG A 75 1.22 -5.43 -3.76
CA ARG A 75 1.76 -6.70 -3.30
C ARG A 75 3.26 -6.56 -3.12
N ARG A 76 3.82 -7.05 -2.02
CA ARG A 76 5.27 -7.03 -1.82
C ARG A 76 5.91 -7.92 -2.89
N GLN A 77 7.04 -7.49 -3.44
CA GLN A 77 7.86 -8.30 -4.31
C GLN A 77 9.05 -8.85 -3.54
N ASN A 78 9.39 -10.09 -3.83
CA ASN A 78 10.61 -10.70 -3.34
C ASN A 78 11.84 -10.11 -4.04
N ALA A 79 13.02 -10.43 -3.51
CA ALA A 79 14.29 -10.00 -4.11
C ALA A 79 14.43 -10.47 -5.58
N ASP A 80 13.80 -11.58 -5.91
CA ASP A 80 13.75 -12.20 -7.24
C ASP A 80 12.78 -11.49 -8.22
N GLY A 81 11.92 -10.58 -7.72
CA GLY A 81 10.90 -9.89 -8.52
C GLY A 81 9.55 -10.60 -8.60
N SER A 82 9.48 -11.82 -8.07
CA SER A 82 8.24 -12.58 -7.89
C SER A 82 7.34 -11.92 -6.84
N ASP A 83 6.03 -11.96 -7.09
CA ASP A 83 4.98 -11.50 -6.18
C ASP A 83 5.05 -12.30 -4.86
N GLY A 84 5.39 -11.62 -3.77
CA GLY A 84 5.40 -12.19 -2.43
C GLY A 84 4.01 -12.27 -1.83
N ASP A 85 3.94 -12.88 -0.64
CA ASP A 85 2.67 -13.14 0.02
C ASP A 85 2.01 -11.85 0.51
N LEU A 86 2.77 -10.93 1.11
CA LEU A 86 2.21 -9.71 1.71
C LEU A 86 1.50 -8.84 0.68
N ARG A 87 0.19 -8.61 0.88
CA ARG A 87 -0.61 -7.67 0.09
C ARG A 87 -0.92 -6.44 0.93
N CYS A 88 -0.91 -5.25 0.33
CA CYS A 88 -1.26 -4.01 1.01
C CYS A 88 -2.37 -3.32 0.24
N VAL A 89 -3.49 -3.10 0.92
CA VAL A 89 -4.68 -2.48 0.35
C VAL A 89 -4.90 -1.12 0.97
N VAL A 90 -5.26 -0.14 0.13
CA VAL A 90 -5.64 1.18 0.64
C VAL A 90 -6.97 1.04 1.38
N ALA A 91 -6.99 1.42 2.66
CA ALA A 91 -8.20 1.40 3.48
C ALA A 91 -9.22 2.47 3.04
N ASN A 92 -8.84 3.36 2.11
CA ASN A 92 -9.70 4.40 1.52
C ASN A 92 -10.74 3.84 0.54
N ARG A 93 -11.21 2.61 0.76
CA ARG A 93 -12.34 1.97 0.07
C ARG A 93 -13.70 2.52 0.53
N THR A 94 -13.74 3.53 1.39
CA THR A 94 -14.88 4.44 1.42
C THR A 94 -14.84 5.32 0.18
N ASN A 95 -15.27 4.74 -0.94
CA ASN A 95 -16.21 5.44 -1.84
C ASN A 95 -17.54 5.63 -1.09
N THR A 96 -17.48 6.24 0.10
CA THR A 96 -18.56 7.06 0.61
C THR A 96 -18.11 8.46 0.23
N PHE A 97 -18.38 8.83 -1.02
CA PHE A 97 -18.94 10.16 -1.17
C PHE A 97 -20.12 10.19 -0.19
N PRO A 98 -20.15 11.06 0.83
CA PRO A 98 -21.47 11.43 1.31
C PRO A 98 -22.23 11.85 0.06
N ASP A 99 -23.35 11.17 -0.20
CA ASP A 99 -24.42 11.71 -1.02
C ASP A 99 -24.46 13.22 -0.75
N ILE A 100 -24.27 14.04 -1.77
CA ILE A 100 -24.54 15.47 -1.66
C ILE A 100 -26.03 15.59 -1.98
N PRO A 101 -26.95 15.63 -1.00
CA PRO A 101 -28.31 16.05 -1.27
C PRO A 101 -28.26 17.55 -1.54
N GLY A 102 -28.12 17.96 -2.80
CA GLY A 102 -27.98 19.37 -3.11
C GLY A 102 -27.71 19.80 -4.54
N ALA A 103 -27.96 18.96 -5.55
CA ALA A 103 -28.06 19.46 -6.91
C ALA A 103 -29.51 19.92 -7.14
N GLN A 104 -29.74 21.21 -6.91
CA GLN A 104 -30.91 21.96 -7.38
C GLN A 104 -30.42 23.12 -8.25
#